data_AF-C0CIG4-F1
#
_entry.id   AF-C0CIG4-F1
#
_cell.length_a   1.000
_cell.length_b   1.000
_cell.length_c   1.000
_cell.angle_alpha   90.00
_cell.angle_beta   90.00
_cell.angle_gamma   90.00
#
_symmetry.space_group_name_H-M   'P 1'
#
loop_
_entity.id
_entity.type
_entity.pdbx_description
1 polymer ?
#
loop_
_entity_poly.entity_id
_entity_poly.type
_entity_poly.pdbx_seq_one_letter_code
_entity_poly.pdbx_strand_id
1 'polypeptide(L)'
;MSKGYAVFPCNGLDKCAGCITHEMAVELSREPENEVVCPVVYRIAKARYQKVLEEKKLLVLDGCATRCASKLATEKSLRIDEKLNISEEAKKRGYSLDTSLEIGEKERRLISELLGQLKEGKEKTGTAGTLMDFPEDLEYETYKKDKFVFRVPIAPEFYFNENDVWAYVSGNHARIGVADFVQKSLSDIMFFTPPSLGIEIEQFDEAGTVESGKAVFEVICPVSGVVTSVNEKLVNEPELINQDPYGEGWIAELELTNFEEDRSLLYEFEEYFPIMKRKVEEFHV
;
A
#
# COMPACT_ATOMS: atom_id res chain seq x y z
N MET A 1 -6.64 12.71 -15.24
CA MET A 1 -8.08 12.35 -15.25
C MET A 1 -8.28 11.35 -14.14
N SER A 2 -9.17 11.59 -13.17
CA SER A 2 -9.39 10.63 -12.09
C SER A 2 -9.97 9.33 -12.68
N LYS A 3 -9.26 8.22 -12.52
CA LYS A 3 -9.79 6.90 -12.89
C LYS A 3 -11.00 6.62 -12.00
N GLY A 4 -12.20 6.49 -12.58
CA GLY A 4 -13.40 6.08 -11.83
C GLY A 4 -13.29 4.63 -11.34
N TYR A 5 -14.34 4.13 -10.70
CA TYR A 5 -14.31 2.77 -10.11
C TYR A 5 -14.80 1.69 -11.07
N ALA A 6 -14.13 0.55 -11.07
CA ALA A 6 -14.72 -0.74 -11.39
C ALA A 6 -15.43 -1.24 -10.13
N VAL A 7 -16.76 -1.11 -10.07
CA VAL A 7 -17.55 -1.46 -8.89
C VAL A 7 -17.90 -2.95 -8.92
N PHE A 8 -17.46 -3.69 -7.91
CA PHE A 8 -17.57 -5.14 -7.81
C PHE A 8 -18.44 -5.54 -6.60
N PRO A 9 -19.78 -5.47 -6.72
CA PRO A 9 -20.69 -5.74 -5.61
C PRO A 9 -20.86 -7.23 -5.36
N CYS A 10 -21.21 -7.63 -4.13
CA CYS A 10 -21.47 -9.02 -3.81
C CYS A 10 -22.73 -9.55 -4.49
N ASN A 11 -22.81 -10.86 -4.71
CA ASN A 11 -23.98 -11.50 -5.34
C ASN A 11 -25.12 -11.81 -4.34
N GLY A 12 -24.98 -11.43 -3.07
CA GLY A 12 -25.98 -11.71 -2.04
C GLY A 12 -27.22 -10.83 -2.25
N LEU A 13 -28.38 -11.45 -2.41
CA LEU A 13 -29.69 -10.78 -2.49
C LEU A 13 -30.69 -11.34 -1.46
N ASP A 14 -30.24 -12.29 -0.65
CA ASP A 14 -30.99 -12.96 0.41
C ASP A 14 -30.95 -12.20 1.75
N LYS A 15 -30.23 -11.08 1.80
CA LYS A 15 -30.04 -10.24 2.99
C LYS A 15 -30.08 -8.76 2.62
N CYS A 16 -30.64 -7.94 3.51
CA CYS A 16 -30.67 -6.49 3.39
C CYS A 16 -29.29 -5.90 3.02
N ALA A 17 -28.23 -6.36 3.66
CA ALA A 17 -26.88 -5.88 3.40
C ALA A 17 -26.40 -6.14 1.95
N GLY A 18 -26.83 -7.24 1.35
CA GLY A 18 -26.57 -7.53 -0.06
C GLY A 18 -27.40 -6.64 -0.99
N CYS A 19 -28.67 -6.39 -0.67
CA CYS A 19 -29.49 -5.42 -1.40
C CYS A 19 -28.87 -4.01 -1.37
N ILE A 20 -28.32 -3.60 -0.22
CA ILE A 20 -27.59 -2.32 -0.08
C ILE A 20 -26.37 -2.27 -1.00
N THR A 21 -25.57 -3.34 -1.10
CA THR A 21 -24.42 -3.35 -2.04
C THR A 21 -24.84 -3.13 -3.50
N HIS A 22 -25.99 -3.67 -3.90
CA HIS A 22 -26.50 -3.49 -5.26
C HIS A 22 -27.02 -2.07 -5.48
N GLU A 23 -27.76 -1.52 -4.52
CA GLU A 23 -28.25 -0.14 -4.60
C GLU A 23 -27.08 0.86 -4.67
N MET A 24 -26.03 0.65 -3.87
CA MET A 24 -24.80 1.43 -3.95
C MET A 24 -24.14 1.30 -5.33
N ALA A 25 -24.04 0.09 -5.89
CA ALA A 25 -23.47 -0.10 -7.22
C ALA A 25 -24.28 0.60 -8.32
N VAL A 26 -25.62 0.61 -8.21
CA VAL A 26 -26.50 1.35 -9.11
C VAL A 26 -26.27 2.85 -8.99
N GLU A 27 -26.24 3.40 -7.78
CA GLU A 27 -25.99 4.82 -7.55
C GLU A 27 -24.61 5.27 -8.05
N LEU A 28 -23.56 4.48 -7.78
CA LEU A 28 -22.21 4.74 -8.31
C LEU A 28 -22.17 4.68 -9.83
N SER A 29 -22.93 3.80 -10.46
CA SER A 29 -22.97 3.66 -11.94
C SER A 29 -23.63 4.84 -12.67
N ARG A 30 -24.29 5.75 -11.93
CA ARG A 30 -24.83 6.99 -12.51
C ARG A 30 -23.72 7.99 -12.90
N GLU A 31 -22.55 7.85 -12.30
CA GLU A 31 -21.35 8.62 -12.66
C GLU A 31 -20.64 7.91 -13.84
N PRO A 32 -20.44 8.59 -14.99
CA PRO A 32 -19.97 7.97 -16.23
C PRO A 32 -18.55 7.39 -16.13
N GLU A 33 -17.74 7.86 -15.19
CA GLU A 33 -16.41 7.33 -14.93
C GLU A 33 -16.44 5.97 -14.21
N ASN A 34 -17.52 5.62 -13.52
CA ASN A 34 -17.66 4.35 -12.83
C ASN A 34 -18.31 3.30 -13.73
N GLU A 35 -18.00 2.02 -13.52
CA GLU A 35 -18.61 0.93 -14.27
C GLU A 35 -18.75 -0.30 -13.37
N VAL A 36 -19.91 -0.97 -13.46
CA VAL A 36 -20.20 -2.14 -12.61
C VAL A 36 -19.68 -3.41 -13.27
N VAL A 37 -18.86 -4.13 -12.51
CA VAL A 37 -18.37 -5.47 -12.85
C VAL A 37 -19.25 -6.49 -12.13
N CYS A 38 -20.17 -7.12 -12.86
CA CYS A 38 -21.05 -8.14 -12.30
C CYS A 38 -20.25 -9.41 -11.97
N PRO A 39 -20.15 -9.86 -10.70
CA PRO A 39 -19.32 -11.00 -10.35
C PRO A 39 -19.80 -12.33 -10.94
N VAL A 40 -21.12 -12.49 -11.13
CA VAL A 40 -21.69 -13.67 -11.81
C VAL A 40 -21.18 -13.76 -13.26
N VAL A 41 -21.26 -12.65 -13.99
CA VAL A 41 -20.82 -12.59 -15.40
C VAL A 41 -19.30 -12.68 -15.47
N TYR A 42 -18.58 -12.02 -14.57
CA TYR A 42 -17.12 -12.07 -14.50
C TYR A 42 -16.60 -13.50 -14.31
N ARG A 43 -17.28 -14.33 -13.51
CA ARG A 43 -16.89 -15.74 -13.30
C ARG A 43 -16.85 -16.55 -14.60
N ILE A 44 -17.73 -16.26 -15.56
CA ILE A 44 -17.87 -17.01 -16.81
C ILE A 44 -17.29 -16.29 -18.03
N ALA A 45 -17.15 -14.96 -17.99
CA ALA A 45 -16.78 -14.13 -19.13
C ALA A 45 -15.81 -13.00 -18.73
N LYS A 46 -14.66 -13.37 -18.16
CA LYS A 46 -13.63 -12.42 -17.67
C LYS A 46 -13.24 -11.35 -18.67
N ALA A 47 -13.05 -11.72 -19.95
CA ALA A 47 -12.62 -10.82 -21.02
C ALA A 47 -13.56 -9.62 -21.21
N ARG A 48 -14.85 -9.75 -20.85
CA ARG A 48 -15.82 -8.64 -20.89
C ARG A 48 -15.40 -7.46 -20.02
N TYR A 49 -14.74 -7.73 -18.90
CA TYR A 49 -14.38 -6.73 -17.89
C TYR A 49 -12.88 -6.48 -17.79
N GLN A 50 -12.07 -7.09 -18.65
CA GLN A 50 -10.62 -6.97 -18.56
C GLN A 50 -10.17 -5.51 -18.69
N LYS A 51 -10.66 -4.81 -19.73
CA LYS A 51 -10.33 -3.40 -19.96
C LYS A 51 -10.69 -2.51 -18.77
N VAL A 52 -11.91 -2.67 -18.22
CA VAL A 52 -12.35 -1.85 -17.09
C VAL A 52 -11.53 -2.14 -15.83
N LEU A 53 -11.16 -3.39 -15.58
CA LEU A 53 -10.35 -3.78 -14.42
C LEU A 53 -8.87 -3.35 -14.53
N GLU A 54 -8.35 -3.14 -15.75
CA GLU A 54 -7.01 -2.60 -16.00
C GLU A 54 -6.99 -1.05 -15.91
N GLU A 55 -8.07 -0.40 -16.38
CA GLU A 55 -8.13 1.05 -16.48
C GLU A 55 -8.62 1.74 -15.20
N LYS A 56 -9.43 1.07 -14.38
CA LYS A 56 -10.17 1.66 -13.25
C LYS A 56 -9.79 1.05 -11.91
N LYS A 57 -9.99 1.81 -10.83
CA LYS A 57 -9.77 1.32 -9.46
C LYS A 57 -10.85 0.32 -9.09
N LEU A 58 -10.49 -0.85 -8.57
CA LEU A 58 -11.46 -1.87 -8.16
C LEU A 58 -12.02 -1.56 -6.77
N LEU A 59 -13.31 -1.24 -6.71
CA LEU A 59 -14.05 -1.07 -5.46
C LEU A 59 -14.89 -2.33 -5.22
N VAL A 60 -14.54 -3.09 -4.18
CA VAL A 60 -15.26 -4.31 -3.79
C VAL A 60 -16.28 -3.98 -2.70
N LEU A 61 -17.56 -4.32 -2.93
CA LEU A 61 -18.64 -4.13 -1.95
C LEU A 61 -19.13 -5.49 -1.45
N ASP A 62 -18.84 -5.81 -0.19
CA ASP A 62 -19.34 -7.01 0.47
C ASP A 62 -20.55 -6.72 1.35
N GLY A 63 -21.61 -7.52 1.21
CA GLY A 63 -22.79 -7.36 2.06
C GLY A 63 -22.58 -7.83 3.49
N CYS A 64 -21.97 -9.01 3.67
CA CYS A 64 -21.87 -9.66 4.99
C CYS A 64 -20.51 -10.36 5.20
N ALA A 65 -20.34 -10.99 6.37
CA ALA A 65 -19.12 -11.70 6.76
C ALA A 65 -18.70 -12.84 5.81
N THR A 66 -19.59 -13.33 4.95
CA THR A 66 -19.25 -14.32 3.91
C THR A 66 -18.22 -13.76 2.91
N ARG A 67 -18.19 -12.44 2.70
CA ARG A 67 -17.26 -11.71 1.84
C ARG A 67 -17.08 -12.32 0.44
N CYS A 68 -18.20 -12.64 -0.22
CA CYS A 68 -18.18 -13.39 -1.47
C CYS A 68 -17.61 -12.59 -2.65
N ALA A 69 -17.69 -11.25 -2.62
CA ALA A 69 -17.10 -10.39 -3.64
C ALA A 69 -15.58 -10.37 -3.47
N SER A 70 -15.09 -10.07 -2.26
CA SER A 70 -13.65 -10.08 -1.98
C SER A 70 -13.01 -11.45 -2.24
N LYS A 71 -13.64 -12.54 -1.79
CA LYS A 71 -13.14 -13.89 -2.07
C LYS A 71 -12.98 -14.18 -3.56
N LEU A 72 -13.96 -13.78 -4.38
CA LEU A 72 -13.87 -13.97 -5.82
C LEU A 72 -12.80 -13.08 -6.45
N ALA A 73 -12.67 -11.83 -6.01
CA ALA A 73 -11.62 -10.93 -6.48
C ALA A 73 -10.22 -11.49 -6.17
N THR A 74 -10.00 -11.98 -4.94
CA THR A 74 -8.77 -12.66 -4.54
C THR A 74 -8.53 -13.96 -5.31
N GLU A 75 -9.55 -14.82 -5.48
CA GLU A 75 -9.46 -16.06 -6.26
C GLU A 75 -9.02 -15.80 -7.72
N LYS A 76 -9.35 -14.62 -8.25
CA LYS A 76 -9.00 -14.22 -9.62
C LYS A 76 -7.80 -13.27 -9.69
N SER A 77 -7.08 -13.10 -8.58
CA SER A 77 -5.88 -12.24 -8.50
C SER A 77 -6.15 -10.82 -8.99
N LEU A 78 -7.33 -10.29 -8.70
CA LEU A 78 -7.66 -8.90 -9.03
C LEU A 78 -6.98 -7.95 -8.03
N ARG A 79 -6.41 -6.86 -8.53
CA ARG A 79 -5.94 -5.73 -7.72
C ARG A 79 -7.16 -5.05 -7.10
N ILE A 80 -7.32 -5.17 -5.79
CA ILE A 80 -8.40 -4.51 -5.03
C ILE A 80 -7.85 -3.19 -4.51
N ASP A 81 -8.38 -2.07 -5.00
CA ASP A 81 -7.95 -0.74 -4.55
C ASP A 81 -8.73 -0.30 -3.29
N GLU A 82 -10.03 -0.63 -3.22
CA GLU A 82 -10.88 -0.30 -2.08
C GLU A 82 -11.86 -1.45 -1.76
N LYS A 83 -12.17 -1.62 -0.47
CA LYS A 83 -13.12 -2.64 0.01
C LYS A 83 -14.06 -2.03 1.04
N LEU A 84 -15.34 -2.40 0.97
CA LEU A 84 -16.35 -1.95 1.93
C LEU A 84 -17.25 -3.11 2.32
N ASN A 85 -17.42 -3.34 3.63
CA ASN A 85 -18.34 -4.33 4.15
C ASN A 85 -19.56 -3.65 4.80
N ILE A 86 -20.75 -3.81 4.21
CA ILE A 86 -21.97 -3.11 4.63
C ILE A 86 -22.37 -3.46 6.06
N SER A 87 -22.29 -4.74 6.44
CA SER A 87 -22.69 -5.16 7.79
C SER A 87 -21.77 -4.58 8.87
N GLU A 88 -20.47 -4.52 8.60
CA GLU A 88 -19.49 -3.95 9.51
C GLU A 88 -19.67 -2.43 9.63
N GLU A 89 -19.86 -1.74 8.50
CA GLU A 89 -19.97 -0.29 8.46
C GLU A 89 -21.30 0.21 9.04
N ALA A 90 -22.40 -0.52 8.80
CA ALA A 90 -23.67 -0.29 9.48
C ALA A 90 -23.51 -0.36 11.01
N LYS A 91 -22.82 -1.39 11.51
CA LYS A 91 -22.59 -1.58 12.95
C LYS A 91 -21.78 -0.44 13.56
N LYS A 92 -20.70 -0.02 12.89
CA LYS A 92 -19.87 1.13 13.35
C LYS A 92 -20.68 2.41 13.48
N ARG A 93 -21.65 2.62 12.59
CA ARG A 93 -22.52 3.80 12.53
C ARG A 93 -23.81 3.67 13.35
N GLY A 94 -23.94 2.57 14.11
CA GLY A 94 -25.11 2.33 14.97
C GLY A 94 -26.39 1.95 14.20
N TYR A 95 -26.29 1.55 12.94
CA TYR A 95 -27.42 1.04 12.16
C TYR A 95 -27.66 -0.44 12.46
N SER A 96 -28.92 -0.78 12.72
CA SER A 96 -29.41 -2.17 12.71
C SER A 96 -30.01 -2.48 11.35
N LEU A 97 -29.38 -3.37 10.58
CA LEU A 97 -29.92 -3.81 9.29
C LEU A 97 -31.12 -4.75 9.54
N ASP A 98 -32.23 -4.46 8.87
CA ASP A 98 -33.44 -5.27 8.96
C ASP A 98 -33.29 -6.61 8.19
N THR A 99 -34.22 -7.53 8.43
CA THR A 99 -34.43 -8.75 7.65
C THR A 99 -35.14 -8.51 6.32
N SER A 100 -35.76 -7.33 6.14
CA SER A 100 -36.37 -6.93 4.87
C SER A 100 -35.34 -6.82 3.75
N LEU A 101 -35.75 -7.22 2.54
CA LEU A 101 -34.94 -7.04 1.32
C LEU A 101 -35.22 -5.69 0.64
N GLU A 102 -36.20 -4.94 1.12
CA GLU A 102 -36.53 -3.61 0.62
C GLU A 102 -35.61 -2.55 1.22
N ILE A 103 -35.15 -1.63 0.38
CA ILE A 103 -34.37 -0.47 0.83
C ILE A 103 -35.35 0.56 1.41
N GLY A 104 -35.37 0.68 2.74
CA GLY A 104 -36.17 1.65 3.49
C GLY A 104 -35.46 3.00 3.68
N GLU A 105 -36.03 3.87 4.51
CA GLU A 105 -35.43 5.18 4.80
C GLU A 105 -34.10 5.07 5.55
N LYS A 106 -33.97 4.11 6.48
CA LYS A 106 -32.74 3.92 7.26
C LYS A 106 -31.61 3.42 6.36
N GLU A 107 -31.91 2.49 5.47
CA GLU A 107 -30.97 1.93 4.50
C GLU A 107 -30.56 3.00 3.49
N ARG A 108 -31.50 3.84 3.01
CA ARG A 108 -31.18 5.00 2.16
C ARG A 108 -30.23 5.99 2.83
N ARG A 109 -30.43 6.27 4.13
CA ARG A 109 -29.51 7.14 4.90
C ARG A 109 -28.12 6.53 4.99
N LEU A 110 -28.04 5.24 5.35
CA LEU A 110 -26.77 4.52 5.36
C LEU A 110 -26.08 4.56 3.99
N ILE A 111 -26.79 4.24 2.89
CA ILE A 111 -26.26 4.33 1.53
C ILE A 111 -25.71 5.73 1.24
N SER A 112 -26.46 6.78 1.56
CA SER A 112 -26.01 8.15 1.36
C SER A 112 -24.73 8.49 2.13
N GLU A 113 -24.62 8.04 3.39
CA GLU A 113 -23.40 8.23 4.20
C GLU A 113 -22.21 7.47 3.62
N LEU A 114 -22.40 6.21 3.20
CA LEU A 114 -21.35 5.38 2.62
C LEU A 114 -20.87 5.92 1.27
N LEU A 115 -21.79 6.38 0.42
CA LEU A 115 -21.44 7.03 -0.84
C LEU A 115 -20.74 8.37 -0.59
N GLY A 116 -21.16 9.13 0.43
CA GLY A 116 -20.46 10.33 0.88
C GLY A 116 -19.01 10.04 1.27
N GLN A 117 -18.78 9.00 2.07
CA GLN A 117 -17.44 8.54 2.45
C GLN A 117 -16.60 8.15 1.22
N LEU A 118 -17.18 7.46 0.23
CA LEU A 118 -16.47 7.11 -1.02
C LEU A 118 -16.15 8.35 -1.86
N LYS A 119 -16.97 9.41 -1.80
CA LYS A 119 -16.75 10.67 -2.52
C LYS A 119 -15.74 11.60 -1.84
N GLU A 120 -15.75 11.66 -0.52
CA GLU A 120 -14.69 12.30 0.27
C GLU A 120 -13.37 11.55 0.11
N GLY A 121 -13.45 10.22 -0.07
CA GLY A 121 -12.38 9.40 -0.62
C GLY A 121 -11.96 9.91 -2.00
N LYS A 122 -12.89 10.12 -2.95
CA LYS A 122 -12.59 10.62 -4.32
C LYS A 122 -11.77 11.91 -4.34
N GLU A 123 -12.09 12.91 -3.53
CA GLU A 123 -11.30 14.17 -3.46
C GLU A 123 -9.91 13.99 -2.84
N LYS A 124 -9.70 12.93 -2.04
CA LYS A 124 -8.40 12.50 -1.52
C LYS A 124 -7.67 11.48 -2.43
N THR A 125 -8.33 10.94 -3.46
CA THR A 125 -7.83 9.82 -4.28
C THR A 125 -7.14 10.24 -5.59
N GLY A 126 -6.45 11.38 -5.55
CA GLY A 126 -5.46 11.77 -6.54
C GLY A 126 -4.12 11.04 -6.41
N THR A 127 -3.98 10.02 -5.57
CA THR A 127 -2.73 9.25 -5.40
C THR A 127 -3.05 7.89 -4.78
N ALA A 128 -2.19 6.90 -5.03
CA ALA A 128 -2.35 5.52 -4.58
C ALA A 128 -2.13 5.38 -3.06
N GLY A 129 -2.76 4.35 -2.47
CA GLY A 129 -2.59 3.98 -1.07
C GLY A 129 -3.20 4.98 -0.11
N THR A 130 -3.52 4.57 1.11
CA THR A 130 -3.56 5.51 2.22
C THR A 130 -2.24 6.28 2.14
N LEU A 131 -2.26 7.57 1.79
CA LEU A 131 -1.06 8.39 1.79
C LEU A 131 -0.54 8.33 3.22
N MET A 132 0.45 7.46 3.42
CA MET A 132 1.41 7.65 4.47
C MET A 132 1.87 9.10 4.29
N ASP A 133 1.70 9.91 5.34
CA ASP A 133 2.14 11.30 5.34
C ASP A 133 3.66 11.30 5.26
N PHE A 134 4.18 11.20 4.05
CA PHE A 134 5.60 11.14 3.76
C PHE A 134 6.03 12.55 3.34
N PRO A 135 7.05 13.13 3.99
CA PRO A 135 7.44 14.51 3.72
C PRO A 135 7.89 14.69 2.27
N GLU A 136 7.35 15.71 1.60
CA GLU A 136 7.76 16.08 0.23
C GLU A 136 9.21 16.60 0.20
N ASP A 137 9.65 17.22 1.29
CA ASP A 137 11.00 17.75 1.46
C ASP A 137 11.66 17.09 2.68
N LEU A 138 12.79 16.42 2.45
CA LEU A 138 13.62 15.82 3.50
C LEU A 138 14.84 16.70 3.76
N GLU A 139 15.08 17.01 5.04
CA GLU A 139 16.34 17.58 5.49
C GLU A 139 17.36 16.45 5.71
N TYR A 140 18.60 16.69 5.29
CA TYR A 140 19.67 15.69 5.36
C TYR A 140 20.88 16.23 6.09
N GLU A 141 21.47 15.40 6.94
CA GLU A 141 22.86 15.57 7.35
C GLU A 141 23.75 14.81 6.36
N THR A 142 24.94 15.35 6.08
CA THR A 142 25.82 14.78 5.06
C THR A 142 27.20 14.45 5.59
N TYR A 143 27.79 13.38 5.05
CA TYR A 143 29.19 13.04 5.28
C TYR A 143 29.90 12.85 3.95
N LYS A 144 31.06 13.49 3.79
CA LYS A 144 31.84 13.42 2.57
C LYS A 144 33.13 12.64 2.80
N LYS A 145 33.37 11.63 1.97
CA LYS A 145 34.65 10.92 1.85
C LYS A 145 35.06 10.89 0.39
N ASP A 146 36.22 11.48 0.09
CA ASP A 146 36.74 11.67 -1.27
C ASP A 146 35.72 12.37 -2.20
N LYS A 147 35.26 11.66 -3.24
CA LYS A 147 34.26 12.12 -4.21
C LYS A 147 32.82 11.78 -3.81
N PHE A 148 32.63 10.95 -2.79
CA PHE A 148 31.31 10.48 -2.39
C PHE A 148 30.74 11.36 -1.27
N VAL A 149 29.45 11.66 -1.40
CA VAL A 149 28.65 12.35 -0.39
C VAL A 149 27.55 11.39 0.03
N PHE A 150 27.53 11.04 1.30
CA PHE A 150 26.54 10.19 1.95
C PHE A 150 25.54 11.07 2.70
N ARG A 151 24.26 10.78 2.55
CA ARG A 151 23.15 11.54 3.16
C ARG A 151 22.39 10.65 4.13
N VAL A 152 21.92 11.22 5.24
CA VAL A 152 20.98 10.58 6.16
C VAL A 152 19.90 11.60 6.52
N PRO A 153 18.60 11.27 6.38
CA PRO A 153 17.53 12.19 6.72
C PRO A 153 17.50 12.48 8.22
N ILE A 154 17.20 13.73 8.58
CA ILE A 154 17.07 14.20 9.96
C ILE A 154 15.58 14.32 10.29
N ALA A 155 14.97 13.20 10.68
CA ALA A 155 13.56 13.19 11.09
C ALA A 155 13.30 12.05 12.08
N PRO A 156 12.49 12.29 13.13
CA PRO A 156 12.23 11.30 14.19
C PRO A 156 11.40 10.10 13.72
N GLU A 157 10.76 10.21 12.56
CA GLU A 157 10.00 9.11 11.95
C GLU A 157 10.89 8.14 11.15
N PHE A 158 12.16 8.49 10.89
CA PHE A 158 13.11 7.59 10.24
C PHE A 158 13.86 6.74 11.26
N TYR A 159 13.81 5.44 11.01
CA TYR A 159 14.51 4.41 11.74
C TYR A 159 15.45 3.65 10.80
N PHE A 160 16.58 3.21 11.33
CA PHE A 160 17.60 2.45 10.62
C PHE A 160 17.97 1.20 11.40
N ASN A 161 18.77 0.31 10.82
CA ASN A 161 19.38 -0.79 11.56
C ASN A 161 20.81 -1.09 11.04
N GLU A 162 21.42 -2.14 11.58
CA GLU A 162 22.79 -2.54 11.21
C GLU A 162 22.94 -2.98 9.74
N ASN A 163 21.86 -3.38 9.08
CA ASN A 163 21.84 -3.79 7.67
C ASN A 163 21.75 -2.61 6.70
N ASP A 164 21.82 -1.37 7.20
CA ASP A 164 21.75 -0.14 6.40
C ASP A 164 20.46 -0.04 5.56
N VAL A 165 19.36 -0.58 6.08
CA VAL A 165 17.99 -0.34 5.60
C VAL A 165 17.32 0.72 6.47
N TRP A 166 16.24 1.30 5.96
CA TRP A 166 15.45 2.30 6.67
C TRP A 166 13.96 1.98 6.68
N ALA A 167 13.28 2.41 7.74
CA ALA A 167 11.84 2.51 7.84
C ALA A 167 11.45 3.96 8.18
N TYR A 168 10.60 4.57 7.37
CA TYR A 168 9.85 5.75 7.76
C TYR A 168 8.53 5.28 8.36
N VAL A 169 8.16 5.73 9.56
CA VAL A 169 6.97 5.27 10.29
C VAL A 169 6.01 6.41 10.54
N SER A 170 4.74 6.23 10.17
CA SER A 170 3.67 7.21 10.35
C SER A 170 2.39 6.49 10.73
N GLY A 171 1.96 6.66 11.98
CA GLY A 171 0.84 5.93 12.56
C GLY A 171 1.10 4.42 12.59
N ASN A 172 0.21 3.64 11.97
CA ASN A 172 0.34 2.18 11.87
C ASN A 172 0.94 1.71 10.53
N HIS A 173 1.58 2.60 9.79
CA HIS A 173 2.18 2.29 8.50
C HIS A 173 3.69 2.55 8.53
N ALA A 174 4.41 1.78 7.72
CA ALA A 174 5.82 1.94 7.46
C ALA A 174 6.07 1.99 5.95
N ARG A 175 6.99 2.85 5.52
CA ARG A 175 7.61 2.79 4.20
C ARG A 175 9.07 2.39 4.40
N ILE A 176 9.56 1.45 3.61
CA ILE A 176 10.91 0.90 3.78
C ILE A 176 11.77 1.07 2.54
N GLY A 177 13.10 1.08 2.73
CA GLY A 177 14.07 1.15 1.64
C GLY A 177 15.50 0.86 2.10
N VAL A 178 16.47 1.09 1.21
CA VAL A 178 17.90 0.96 1.52
C VAL A 178 18.53 2.33 1.73
N ALA A 179 19.49 2.44 2.65
CA ALA A 179 20.17 3.70 2.94
C ALA A 179 21.11 4.13 1.80
N ASP A 180 21.44 5.43 1.75
CA ASP A 180 22.36 6.00 0.75
C ASP A 180 23.78 5.39 0.82
N PHE A 181 24.14 4.77 1.94
CA PHE A 181 25.36 3.97 2.08
C PHE A 181 25.33 2.69 1.22
N VAL A 182 24.20 1.97 1.20
CA VAL A 182 24.04 0.70 0.46
C VAL A 182 24.13 0.96 -1.03
N GLN A 183 23.34 1.91 -1.55
CA GLN A 183 23.30 2.17 -2.99
C GLN A 183 24.69 2.56 -3.54
N LYS A 184 25.49 3.33 -2.79
CA LYS A 184 26.86 3.68 -3.21
C LYS A 184 27.82 2.50 -3.16
N SER A 185 27.64 1.62 -2.18
CA SER A 185 28.41 0.38 -2.06
C SER A 185 28.14 -0.54 -3.26
N LEU A 186 26.87 -0.65 -3.66
CA LEU A 186 26.42 -1.46 -4.79
C LEU A 186 26.74 -0.84 -6.16
N SER A 187 27.06 0.45 -6.24
CA SER A 187 27.20 1.19 -7.51
C SER A 187 25.92 1.14 -8.34
N ASP A 188 26.01 0.93 -9.65
CA ASP A 188 24.86 1.00 -10.55
C ASP A 188 23.93 -0.20 -10.32
N ILE A 189 22.74 0.09 -9.78
CA ILE A 189 21.69 -0.91 -9.57
C ILE A 189 20.99 -1.15 -10.91
N MET A 190 20.87 -2.43 -11.28
CA MET A 190 20.37 -2.86 -12.58
C MET A 190 19.04 -3.61 -12.49
N PHE A 191 18.76 -4.27 -11.36
CA PHE A 191 17.51 -5.02 -11.17
C PHE A 191 16.99 -4.87 -9.75
N PHE A 192 15.67 -4.93 -9.63
CA PHE A 192 14.96 -4.99 -8.37
C PHE A 192 13.88 -6.08 -8.45
N THR A 193 13.87 -6.97 -7.45
CA THR A 193 12.81 -7.96 -7.26
C THR A 193 11.98 -7.56 -6.04
N PRO A 194 10.71 -7.15 -6.21
CA PRO A 194 9.88 -6.73 -5.10
C PRO A 194 9.43 -7.92 -4.23
N PRO A 195 9.06 -7.66 -2.95
CA PRO A 195 8.33 -8.63 -2.16
C PRO A 195 6.92 -8.82 -2.74
N SER A 196 6.24 -9.91 -2.34
CA SER A 196 4.86 -10.15 -2.80
C SER A 196 3.86 -9.27 -2.05
N LEU A 197 2.91 -8.65 -2.77
CA LEU A 197 1.87 -7.84 -2.15
C LEU A 197 0.97 -8.69 -1.25
N GLY A 198 0.67 -8.21 -0.04
CA GLY A 198 -0.23 -8.84 0.92
C GLY A 198 0.37 -9.97 1.76
N ILE A 199 1.68 -10.23 1.65
CA ILE A 199 2.36 -11.18 2.53
C ILE A 199 2.62 -10.55 3.90
N GLU A 200 2.65 -11.40 4.93
CA GLU A 200 3.15 -11.05 6.26
C GLU A 200 4.67 -11.28 6.27
N ILE A 201 5.42 -10.31 6.79
CA ILE A 201 6.89 -10.30 6.87
C ILE A 201 7.26 -9.93 8.31
N GLU A 202 8.17 -10.68 8.93
CA GLU A 202 8.72 -10.35 10.24
C GLU A 202 9.97 -9.46 10.12
N GLN A 203 10.31 -8.74 11.19
CA GLN A 203 11.58 -8.02 11.25
C GLN A 203 12.74 -8.99 10.97
N PHE A 204 13.64 -8.56 10.08
CA PHE A 204 14.78 -9.32 9.56
C PHE A 204 14.50 -10.38 8.49
N ASP A 205 13.25 -10.56 8.04
CA ASP A 205 12.94 -11.35 6.85
C ASP A 205 13.33 -10.62 5.55
N GLU A 206 13.33 -11.33 4.42
CA GLU A 206 13.59 -10.75 3.10
C GLU A 206 12.40 -9.92 2.60
N ALA A 207 12.64 -8.64 2.32
CA ALA A 207 11.71 -7.67 1.74
C ALA A 207 12.07 -7.30 0.30
N GLY A 208 12.60 -8.26 -0.46
CA GLY A 208 13.01 -8.13 -1.85
C GLY A 208 14.53 -8.15 -2.05
N THR A 209 14.96 -8.03 -3.31
CA THR A 209 16.39 -8.05 -3.68
C THR A 209 16.74 -6.94 -4.66
N VAL A 210 17.95 -6.41 -4.50
CA VAL A 210 18.54 -5.38 -5.36
C VAL A 210 19.81 -5.95 -5.97
N GLU A 211 19.93 -5.90 -7.30
CA GLU A 211 21.10 -6.44 -8.01
C GLU A 211 21.85 -5.33 -8.75
N SER A 212 23.17 -5.38 -8.62
CA SER A 212 24.12 -4.50 -9.28
C SER A 212 25.18 -5.33 -10.02
N GLY A 213 26.02 -4.67 -10.81
CA GLY A 213 27.17 -5.35 -11.44
C GLY A 213 28.18 -5.92 -10.44
N LYS A 214 28.10 -5.56 -9.15
CA LYS A 214 29.03 -6.01 -8.09
C LYS A 214 28.48 -7.16 -7.26
N ALA A 215 27.20 -7.10 -6.90
CA ALA A 215 26.58 -7.99 -5.94
C ALA A 215 25.06 -8.01 -6.06
N VAL A 216 24.47 -9.09 -5.56
CA VAL A 216 23.06 -9.18 -5.18
C VAL A 216 22.97 -8.82 -3.69
N PHE A 217 22.06 -7.92 -3.36
CA PHE A 217 21.80 -7.45 -2.00
C PHE A 217 20.37 -7.82 -1.61
N GLU A 218 20.25 -8.62 -0.55
CA GLU A 218 18.97 -8.96 0.05
C GLU A 218 18.52 -7.79 0.93
N VAL A 219 17.34 -7.24 0.65
CA VAL A 219 16.78 -6.13 1.41
C VAL A 219 16.11 -6.71 2.64
N ILE A 220 16.76 -6.59 3.78
CA ILE A 220 16.25 -7.10 5.04
C ILE A 220 15.14 -6.17 5.56
N CYS A 221 14.00 -6.72 5.96
CA CYS A 221 12.86 -5.95 6.44
C CYS A 221 13.18 -5.32 7.81
N PRO A 222 13.07 -3.99 7.97
CA PRO A 222 13.38 -3.33 9.24
C PRO A 222 12.27 -3.46 10.29
N VAL A 223 11.04 -3.83 9.90
CA VAL A 223 9.85 -3.85 10.76
C VAL A 223 8.90 -4.97 10.35
N SER A 224 8.15 -5.50 11.31
CA SER A 224 7.17 -6.56 11.12
C SER A 224 5.83 -5.98 10.64
N GLY A 225 5.22 -6.61 9.63
CA GLY A 225 3.94 -6.17 9.10
C GLY A 225 3.43 -6.92 7.89
N VAL A 226 2.32 -6.41 7.33
CA VAL A 226 1.74 -6.92 6.08
C VAL A 226 2.07 -5.95 4.95
N VAL A 227 2.63 -6.44 3.85
CA VAL A 227 2.96 -5.62 2.67
C VAL A 227 1.69 -5.07 2.03
N THR A 228 1.46 -3.77 2.13
CA THR A 228 0.29 -3.08 1.57
C THR A 228 0.57 -2.42 0.23
N SER A 229 1.82 -2.14 -0.09
CA SER A 229 2.24 -1.53 -1.35
C SER A 229 3.67 -1.92 -1.72
N VAL A 230 3.98 -1.94 -3.01
CA VAL A 230 5.34 -2.14 -3.54
C VAL A 230 5.61 -1.10 -4.61
N ASN A 231 6.85 -0.62 -4.70
CA ASN A 231 7.22 0.37 -5.70
C ASN A 231 7.42 -0.28 -7.07
N GLU A 232 6.33 -0.46 -7.82
CA GLU A 232 6.36 -1.06 -9.16
C GLU A 232 7.24 -0.30 -10.16
N LYS A 233 7.54 0.99 -9.91
CA LYS A 233 8.44 1.77 -10.78
C LYS A 233 9.84 1.17 -10.81
N LEU A 234 10.35 0.68 -9.67
CA LEU A 234 11.70 0.14 -9.53
C LEU A 234 11.95 -1.10 -10.39
N VAL A 235 10.90 -1.81 -10.83
CA VAL A 235 11.04 -2.95 -11.76
C VAL A 235 11.56 -2.49 -13.13
N ASN A 236 11.18 -1.28 -13.56
CA ASN A 236 11.58 -0.71 -14.86
C ASN A 236 12.67 0.36 -14.70
N GLU A 237 12.72 1.03 -13.55
CA GLU A 237 13.63 2.14 -13.24
C GLU A 237 14.37 1.89 -11.90
N PRO A 238 15.15 0.80 -11.77
CA PRO A 238 15.83 0.44 -10.53
C PRO A 238 16.89 1.46 -10.09
N GLU A 239 17.40 2.29 -11.01
CA GLU A 239 18.34 3.36 -10.74
C GLU A 239 17.76 4.48 -9.84
N LEU A 240 16.44 4.53 -9.65
CA LEU A 240 15.81 5.44 -8.69
C LEU A 240 16.33 5.21 -7.27
N ILE A 241 16.71 3.98 -6.91
CA ILE A 241 17.36 3.67 -5.63
C ILE A 241 18.72 4.39 -5.52
N ASN A 242 19.46 4.51 -6.63
CA ASN A 242 20.73 5.25 -6.63
C ASN A 242 20.53 6.76 -6.54
N GLN A 243 19.49 7.29 -7.20
CA GLN A 243 19.23 8.73 -7.32
C GLN A 243 18.61 9.31 -6.05
N ASP A 244 17.57 8.66 -5.55
CA ASP A 244 16.76 9.13 -4.43
C ASP A 244 16.37 7.99 -3.47
N PRO A 245 17.32 7.42 -2.72
CA PRO A 245 17.11 6.23 -1.88
C PRO A 245 16.08 6.43 -0.77
N TYR A 246 15.78 7.67 -0.38
CA TYR A 246 14.85 7.99 0.70
C TYR A 246 13.49 8.49 0.19
N GLY A 247 13.42 9.11 -0.99
CA GLY A 247 12.17 9.50 -1.63
C GLY A 247 11.68 8.44 -2.62
N GLU A 248 11.86 8.67 -3.92
CA GLU A 248 11.32 7.82 -5.00
C GLU A 248 11.90 6.39 -5.05
N GLY A 249 13.02 6.14 -4.38
CA GLY A 249 13.71 4.84 -4.27
C GLY A 249 13.17 3.92 -3.18
N TRP A 250 12.03 4.24 -2.55
CA TRP A 250 11.38 3.36 -1.57
C TRP A 250 10.99 2.01 -2.18
N ILE A 251 10.96 0.96 -1.37
CA ILE A 251 10.85 -0.44 -1.82
C ILE A 251 9.43 -0.97 -1.62
N ALA A 252 8.92 -0.86 -0.40
CA ALA A 252 7.60 -1.35 -0.02
C ALA A 252 6.97 -0.48 1.08
N GLU A 253 5.65 -0.59 1.23
CA GLU A 253 4.91 -0.08 2.39
C GLU A 253 4.23 -1.23 3.11
N LEU A 254 4.19 -1.14 4.44
CA LEU A 254 3.65 -2.15 5.33
C LEU A 254 2.60 -1.54 6.27
N GLU A 255 1.58 -2.32 6.60
CA GLU A 255 0.77 -2.12 7.80
C GLU A 255 1.45 -2.85 8.97
N LEU A 256 1.87 -2.09 9.98
CA LEU A 256 2.68 -2.59 11.09
C LEU A 256 1.85 -3.50 12.00
N THR A 257 2.46 -4.61 12.44
CA THR A 257 1.84 -5.57 13.36
C THR A 257 2.47 -5.55 14.75
N ASN A 258 3.77 -5.21 14.88
CA ASN A 258 4.49 -5.29 16.16
C ASN A 258 5.59 -4.23 16.35
N PHE A 259 5.34 -2.99 15.93
CA PHE A 259 6.38 -1.94 15.90
C PHE A 259 7.04 -1.64 17.26
N GLU A 260 6.29 -1.71 18.36
CA GLU A 260 6.84 -1.44 19.71
C GLU A 260 7.96 -2.42 20.10
N GLU A 261 7.88 -3.68 19.65
CA GLU A 261 8.93 -4.67 19.86
C GLU A 261 10.10 -4.44 18.91
N ASP A 262 9.79 -4.28 17.61
CA ASP A 262 10.77 -4.04 16.55
C ASP A 262 11.65 -2.81 16.82
N ARG A 263 11.06 -1.74 17.40
CA ARG A 263 11.72 -0.46 17.69
C ARG A 263 12.95 -0.62 18.58
N SER A 264 12.99 -1.64 19.44
CA SER A 264 14.12 -1.88 20.33
C SER A 264 15.43 -2.25 19.60
N LEU A 265 15.34 -2.65 18.33
CA LEU A 265 16.45 -3.04 17.47
C LEU A 265 16.71 -2.04 16.33
N LEU A 266 16.06 -0.87 16.40
CA LEU A 266 16.16 0.20 15.44
C LEU A 266 16.96 1.37 16.01
N TYR A 267 17.68 2.07 15.13
CA TYR A 267 18.46 3.26 15.42
C TYR A 267 17.73 4.50 14.89
N GLU A 268 17.70 5.54 15.70
CA GLU A 268 17.31 6.87 15.25
C GLU A 268 18.53 7.56 14.57
N PHE A 269 18.32 8.76 14.01
CA PHE A 269 19.35 9.50 13.27
C PHE A 269 20.68 9.64 14.06
N GLU A 270 20.58 10.03 15.33
CA GLU A 270 21.71 10.31 16.22
C GLU A 270 22.62 9.10 16.43
N GLU A 271 22.06 7.89 16.34
CA GLU A 271 22.75 6.63 16.52
C GLU A 271 23.29 6.10 15.19
N TYR A 272 22.47 6.15 14.13
CA TYR A 272 22.84 5.62 12.82
C TYR A 272 23.92 6.45 12.14
N PHE A 273 23.87 7.77 12.22
CA PHE A 273 24.79 8.64 11.47
C PHE A 273 26.28 8.42 11.86
N PRO A 274 26.66 8.31 13.15
CA PRO A 274 28.01 7.90 13.54
C PRO A 274 28.41 6.49 13.10
N ILE A 275 27.47 5.53 13.08
CA ILE A 275 27.70 4.16 12.61
C ILE A 275 28.02 4.18 11.11
N MET A 276 27.20 4.86 10.31
CA MET A 276 27.42 5.04 8.87
C MET A 276 28.78 5.69 8.60
N LYS A 277 29.16 6.75 9.33
CA LYS A 277 30.49 7.37 9.18
C LYS A 277 31.63 6.38 9.41
N ARG A 278 31.54 5.56 10.47
CA ARG A 278 32.55 4.53 10.76
C ARG A 278 32.64 3.52 9.63
N LYS A 279 31.49 3.02 9.15
CA LYS A 279 31.42 2.12 7.99
C LYS A 279 32.05 2.75 6.76
N VAL A 280 31.74 4.01 6.47
CA VAL A 280 32.31 4.77 5.34
C VAL A 280 33.83 4.91 5.49
N GLU A 281 34.36 5.17 6.68
CA GLU A 281 35.81 5.24 6.92
C GLU A 281 36.51 3.89 6.71
N GLU A 282 35.89 2.80 7.17
CA GLU A 282 36.38 1.43 6.98
C GLU A 282 36.24 0.95 5.52
N PHE A 283 35.26 1.48 4.79
CA PHE A 283 35.03 1.15 3.38
C PHE A 283 36.18 1.65 2.50
N HIS A 284 36.88 0.72 1.89
CA HIS A 284 37.89 1.00 0.86
C HIS A 284 37.19 0.89 -0.49
N VAL A 285 36.92 2.02 -1.14
CA VAL A 285 36.42 2.08 -2.52
C VAL A 285 37.57 1.94 -3.50
#